data_AF-A0A7C9JVB8-F1
#
_entry.id   AF-A0A7C9JVB8-F1
#
_cell.length_a   1.000
_cell.length_b   1.000
_cell.length_c   1.000
_cell.angle_alpha   90.00
_cell.angle_beta   90.00
_cell.angle_gamma   90.00
#
_symmetry.space_group_name_H-M   'P 1'
#
loop_
_entity.id
_entity.type
_entity.pdbx_description
1 polymer ?
#
loop_
_entity_poly.entity_id
_entity_poly.type
_entity_poly.pdbx_seq_one_letter_code
_entity_poly.pdbx_strand_id
1 'polypeptide(L)'
;MTKKMREDINRCLAIVENSEIIPGVIIEALVIAEDHRSDFHPGIDPIAIGRMFLARLNKNQAHGGASTIEQQYVRVVTGRYERTIFRKFREQMLAIMISRRASKTSIASAYLAIAFYGTEFVGIIGLKALFGGNLKNVSFQQALQMVVYLKYPRPRNPTEEWSDKISRRTGVILSRLESGCYYSSKPNLSSSSDL
;
A
#
# COMPACT_ATOMS: atom_id res chain seq x y z
N MET A 1 25.92 10.90 0.80
CA MET A 1 24.65 10.84 0.03
C MET A 1 24.89 11.38 -1.36
N THR A 2 24.52 10.64 -2.42
CA THR A 2 24.76 11.07 -3.82
C THR A 2 23.76 12.16 -4.25
N LYS A 3 24.13 12.99 -5.25
CA LYS A 3 23.26 14.05 -5.81
C LYS A 3 21.89 13.48 -6.22
N LYS A 4 21.89 12.37 -6.95
CA LYS A 4 20.67 11.67 -7.40
C LYS A 4 19.80 11.16 -6.24
N MET A 5 20.40 10.76 -5.12
CA MET A 5 19.63 10.32 -3.95
C MET A 5 18.94 11.49 -3.24
N ARG A 6 19.60 12.66 -3.18
CA ARG A 6 18.99 13.89 -2.66
C ARG A 6 17.82 14.34 -3.53
N GLU A 7 17.99 14.26 -4.85
CA GLU A 7 16.95 14.59 -5.81
C GLU A 7 15.72 13.69 -5.67
N ASP A 8 15.92 12.36 -5.56
CA ASP A 8 14.82 11.41 -5.31
C ASP A 8 14.07 11.71 -4.00
N ILE A 9 14.80 12.07 -2.93
CA ILE A 9 14.20 12.45 -1.64
C ILE A 9 13.36 13.72 -1.80
N ASN A 10 13.92 14.75 -2.43
CA ASN A 10 13.21 16.02 -2.63
C ASN A 10 11.95 15.83 -3.47
N ARG A 11 12.02 14.99 -4.52
CA ARG A 11 10.83 14.64 -5.32
C ARG A 11 9.78 13.92 -4.48
N CYS A 12 10.18 12.97 -3.63
CA CYS A 12 9.24 12.32 -2.71
C CYS A 12 8.57 13.35 -1.79
N LEU A 13 9.34 14.17 -1.09
CA LEU A 13 8.79 15.16 -0.14
C LEU A 13 7.87 16.17 -0.85
N ALA A 14 8.25 16.66 -2.02
CA ALA A 14 7.41 17.56 -2.80
C ALA A 14 6.07 16.91 -3.20
N ILE A 15 6.06 15.63 -3.58
CA ILE A 15 4.80 14.93 -3.87
C ILE A 15 3.97 14.81 -2.58
N VAL A 16 4.59 14.46 -1.44
CA VAL A 16 3.87 14.37 -0.17
C VAL A 16 3.22 15.69 0.23
N GLU A 17 3.97 16.80 0.13
CA GLU A 17 3.48 18.14 0.46
C GLU A 17 2.32 18.61 -0.43
N ASN A 18 2.32 18.20 -1.70
CA ASN A 18 1.29 18.59 -2.68
C ASN A 18 0.13 17.59 -2.80
N SER A 19 0.15 16.49 -2.05
CA SER A 19 -0.89 15.47 -2.14
C SER A 19 -2.10 15.80 -1.27
N GLU A 20 -3.30 15.60 -1.82
CA GLU A 20 -4.53 15.63 -1.04
C GLU A 20 -4.51 14.53 0.04
N ILE A 21 -5.00 14.84 1.24
CA ILE A 21 -5.17 13.85 2.29
C ILE A 21 -6.32 12.92 1.93
N ILE A 22 -6.01 11.63 1.83
CA ILE A 22 -6.99 10.59 1.53
C ILE A 22 -7.76 10.23 2.81
N PRO A 23 -9.07 9.97 2.74
CA PRO A 23 -9.87 9.56 3.89
C PRO A 23 -9.27 8.40 4.68
N GLY A 24 -9.36 8.50 6.02
CA GLY A 24 -8.72 7.56 6.95
C GLY A 24 -9.10 6.10 6.70
N VAL A 25 -10.36 5.82 6.37
CA VAL A 25 -10.85 4.47 6.05
C VAL A 25 -10.09 3.81 4.88
N ILE A 26 -9.65 4.59 3.89
CA ILE A 26 -8.88 4.09 2.74
C ILE A 26 -7.41 3.87 3.14
N ILE A 27 -6.85 4.77 3.96
CA ILE A 27 -5.50 4.61 4.52
C ILE A 27 -5.43 3.35 5.39
N GLU A 28 -6.43 3.13 6.22
CA GLU A 28 -6.57 1.97 7.08
C GLU A 28 -6.66 0.67 6.27
N ALA A 29 -7.49 0.65 5.23
CA ALA A 29 -7.56 -0.49 4.31
C ALA A 29 -6.21 -0.77 3.63
N LEU A 30 -5.46 0.26 3.25
CA LEU A 30 -4.11 0.14 2.70
C LEU A 30 -3.13 -0.47 3.70
N VAL A 31 -3.09 0.05 4.93
CA VAL A 31 -2.23 -0.45 6.01
C VAL A 31 -2.52 -1.91 6.27
N ILE A 32 -3.78 -2.29 6.43
CA ILE A 32 -4.16 -3.68 6.70
C ILE A 32 -3.77 -4.61 5.54
N ALA A 33 -4.01 -4.20 4.30
CA ALA A 33 -3.76 -5.04 3.13
C ALA A 33 -2.27 -5.25 2.81
N GLU A 34 -1.47 -4.19 2.95
CA GLU A 34 -0.09 -4.13 2.46
C GLU A 34 0.96 -4.11 3.58
N ASP A 35 0.67 -3.48 4.71
CA ASP A 35 1.68 -3.11 5.71
C ASP A 35 1.13 -3.07 7.14
N HIS A 36 0.51 -4.16 7.60
CA HIS A 36 -0.20 -4.21 8.88
C HIS A 36 0.64 -3.97 10.14
N ARG A 37 1.97 -3.91 10.01
CA ARG A 37 2.91 -3.57 11.07
C ARG A 37 3.42 -2.14 10.91
N SER A 38 2.76 -1.30 10.11
CA SER A 38 3.27 0.03 9.73
C SER A 38 3.72 0.82 10.95
N ASP A 39 2.93 0.85 12.01
CA ASP A 39 3.23 1.60 13.24
C ASP A 39 4.50 1.14 13.97
N PHE A 40 4.96 -0.09 13.73
CA PHE A 40 6.10 -0.69 14.41
C PHE A 40 7.42 -0.53 13.66
N HIS A 41 7.45 0.24 12.56
CA HIS A 41 8.68 0.41 11.82
C HIS A 41 8.87 1.76 11.10
N PRO A 42 10.14 2.23 10.98
CA PRO A 42 10.47 3.51 10.36
C PRO A 42 10.68 3.38 8.83
N GLY A 43 9.73 2.80 8.11
CA GLY A 43 9.77 2.68 6.64
C GLY A 43 10.39 1.42 6.03
N ILE A 44 10.93 0.50 6.84
CA ILE A 44 11.23 -0.88 6.44
C ILE A 44 10.79 -1.80 7.56
N ASP A 45 10.27 -3.00 7.27
CA ASP A 45 9.92 -3.98 8.32
C ASP A 45 10.96 -5.12 8.35
N PRO A 46 11.95 -5.09 9.27
CA PRO A 46 12.95 -6.15 9.39
C PRO A 46 12.34 -7.51 9.74
N ILE A 47 11.23 -7.53 10.48
CA ILE A 47 10.54 -8.77 10.86
C ILE A 47 9.87 -9.37 9.64
N ALA A 48 9.18 -8.58 8.81
CA ALA A 48 8.63 -9.06 7.56
C ALA A 48 9.73 -9.53 6.58
N ILE A 49 10.85 -8.80 6.49
CA ILE A 49 12.00 -9.21 5.66
C ILE A 49 12.57 -10.56 6.12
N GLY A 50 12.84 -10.72 7.42
CA GLY A 50 13.36 -11.98 7.98
C GLY A 50 12.40 -13.14 7.79
N ARG A 51 11.09 -12.93 8.05
CA ARG A 51 10.04 -13.93 7.82
C ARG A 51 9.99 -14.39 6.37
N MET A 52 10.11 -13.47 5.41
CA MET A 52 10.11 -13.79 3.98
C MET A 52 11.40 -14.48 3.52
N PHE A 53 12.54 -14.11 4.11
CA PHE A 53 13.79 -14.79 3.88
C PHE A 53 13.73 -16.26 4.36
N LEU A 54 13.28 -16.50 5.59
CA LEU A 54 13.13 -17.85 6.16
C LEU A 54 12.13 -18.71 5.37
N ALA A 55 10.97 -18.14 5.01
CA ALA A 55 9.98 -18.86 4.20
C ALA A 55 10.55 -19.30 2.84
N ARG A 56 11.36 -18.45 2.20
CA ARG A 56 12.03 -18.76 0.94
C ARG A 56 13.07 -19.88 1.09
N LEU A 57 13.85 -19.88 2.17
CA LEU A 57 14.81 -20.95 2.46
C LEU A 57 14.12 -22.29 2.70
N ASN A 58 13.01 -22.28 3.43
CA ASN A 58 12.25 -23.49 3.76
C ASN A 58 11.37 -23.99 2.60
N LYS A 59 11.46 -23.38 1.40
CA LYS A 59 10.56 -23.63 0.24
C LYS A 59 9.06 -23.53 0.58
N ASN A 60 8.74 -22.85 1.67
CA ASN A 60 7.37 -22.67 2.12
C ASN A 60 6.72 -21.53 1.35
N GLN A 61 5.42 -21.65 1.12
CA GLN A 61 4.63 -20.52 0.62
C GLN A 61 4.53 -19.46 1.71
N ALA A 62 5.39 -18.46 1.54
CA ALA A 62 5.30 -17.18 2.19
C ALA A 62 3.96 -16.49 1.86
N HIS A 63 3.07 -16.38 2.84
CA HIS A 63 1.89 -15.55 2.69
C HIS A 63 2.23 -14.08 3.02
N GLY A 64 2.22 -13.21 2.00
CA GLY A 64 2.40 -11.75 2.15
C GLY A 64 3.66 -11.21 1.45
N GLY A 65 3.87 -9.90 1.57
CA GLY A 65 5.07 -9.20 1.10
C GLY A 65 5.99 -8.78 2.25
N ALA A 66 7.23 -8.43 1.93
CA ALA A 66 8.18 -7.77 2.85
C ALA A 66 8.37 -6.28 2.51
N SER A 67 7.59 -5.72 1.58
CA SER A 67 7.72 -4.30 1.20
C SER A 67 6.67 -3.48 1.93
N THR A 68 7.10 -2.45 2.65
CA THR A 68 6.21 -1.49 3.34
C THR A 68 5.58 -0.51 2.36
N ILE A 69 4.60 0.28 2.82
CA ILE A 69 3.98 1.35 2.01
C ILE A 69 5.03 2.37 1.57
N GLU A 70 5.96 2.77 2.43
CA GLU A 70 7.01 3.74 2.09
C GLU A 70 7.92 3.20 0.98
N GLN A 71 8.22 1.90 0.99
CA GLN A 71 9.01 1.25 -0.06
C GLN A 71 8.25 1.20 -1.40
N GLN A 72 6.94 0.96 -1.36
CA GLN A 72 6.10 0.98 -2.55
C GLN A 72 6.00 2.40 -3.12
N TYR A 73 5.80 3.39 -2.25
CA TYR A 73 5.75 4.80 -2.61
C TYR A 73 7.03 5.28 -3.32
N VAL A 74 8.20 5.10 -2.69
CA VAL A 74 9.47 5.55 -3.31
C VAL A 74 9.77 4.82 -4.62
N ARG A 75 9.30 3.57 -4.78
CA ARG A 75 9.42 2.84 -6.04
C ARG A 75 8.62 3.51 -7.16
N VAL A 76 7.38 3.90 -6.87
CA VAL A 76 6.54 4.62 -7.83
C VAL A 76 7.16 5.97 -8.20
N VAL A 77 7.61 6.76 -7.21
CA VAL A 77 8.22 8.08 -7.45
C VAL A 77 9.52 7.99 -8.27
N THR A 78 10.36 6.99 -8.00
CA THR A 78 11.65 6.84 -8.69
C THR A 78 11.54 6.12 -10.05
N GLY A 79 10.42 5.45 -10.32
CA GLY A 79 10.23 4.68 -11.56
C GLY A 79 11.19 3.49 -11.70
N ARG A 80 11.80 3.05 -10.59
CA ARG A 80 12.80 1.96 -10.60
C ARG A 80 12.14 0.63 -10.32
N TYR A 81 12.03 -0.22 -11.35
CA TYR A 81 11.39 -1.54 -11.29
C TYR A 81 12.34 -2.70 -11.61
N GLU A 82 13.64 -2.42 -11.85
CA GLU A 82 14.65 -3.43 -12.15
C GLU A 82 14.79 -4.48 -11.02
N ARG A 83 14.76 -5.78 -11.32
CA ARG A 83 14.77 -6.82 -10.27
C ARG A 83 16.19 -7.08 -9.72
N THR A 84 16.82 -6.07 -9.13
CA THR A 84 18.17 -6.12 -8.56
C THR A 84 18.21 -5.85 -7.06
N ILE A 85 19.18 -6.44 -6.36
CA ILE A 85 19.42 -6.22 -4.92
C ILE A 85 19.78 -4.75 -4.66
N PHE A 86 20.63 -4.17 -5.51
CA PHE A 86 21.05 -2.77 -5.39
C PHE A 86 19.87 -1.80 -5.45
N ARG A 87 18.94 -2.01 -6.41
CA ARG A 87 17.70 -1.23 -6.46
C ARG A 87 16.90 -1.37 -5.18
N LYS A 88 16.72 -2.61 -4.68
CA LYS A 88 15.95 -2.87 -3.45
C LYS A 88 16.60 -2.24 -2.21
N PHE A 89 17.92 -2.22 -2.12
CA PHE A 89 18.65 -1.53 -1.05
C PHE A 89 18.49 -0.02 -1.13
N ARG A 90 18.60 0.57 -2.33
CA ARG A 90 18.33 2.00 -2.56
C ARG A 90 16.89 2.37 -2.15
N GLU A 91 15.91 1.56 -2.53
CA GLU A 91 14.50 1.72 -2.15
C GLU A 91 14.33 1.73 -0.63
N GLN A 92 14.96 0.80 0.09
CA GLN A 92 14.94 0.75 1.55
C GLN A 92 15.54 2.01 2.19
N MET A 93 16.68 2.47 1.69
CA MET A 93 17.32 3.69 2.18
C MET A 93 16.43 4.91 1.97
N LEU A 94 15.82 5.06 0.78
CA LEU A 94 14.88 6.15 0.52
C LEU A 94 13.67 6.08 1.44
N ALA A 95 13.07 4.90 1.61
CA ALA A 95 11.91 4.68 2.48
C ALA A 95 12.17 5.11 3.94
N ILE A 96 13.34 4.78 4.49
CA ILE A 96 13.75 5.22 5.84
C ILE A 96 13.97 6.75 5.89
N MET A 97 14.51 7.33 4.83
CA MET A 97 14.81 8.77 4.81
C MET A 97 13.57 9.64 4.66
N ILE A 98 12.53 9.16 3.98
CA ILE A 98 11.25 9.86 3.88
C ILE A 98 10.39 9.66 5.13
N SER A 99 10.41 8.49 5.76
CA SER A 99 9.62 8.18 6.96
C SER A 99 10.01 9.05 8.17
N ARG A 100 11.25 9.56 8.17
CA ARG A 100 11.75 10.51 9.18
C ARG A 100 11.31 11.95 8.96
N ARG A 101 10.76 12.28 7.78
CA ARG A 101 10.45 13.65 7.36
C ARG A 101 8.98 13.89 7.03
N ALA A 102 8.22 12.83 6.81
CA ALA A 102 6.79 12.89 6.53
C ALA A 102 6.05 11.85 7.37
N SER A 103 4.81 12.17 7.75
CA SER A 103 3.97 11.23 8.49
C SER A 103 3.59 10.04 7.61
N LYS A 104 3.33 8.87 8.24
CA LYS A 104 2.87 7.67 7.53
C LYS A 104 1.59 7.92 6.76
N THR A 105 0.63 8.65 7.35
CA THR A 105 -0.63 9.04 6.71
C THR A 105 -0.40 9.90 5.47
N SER A 106 0.52 10.86 5.54
CA SER A 106 0.87 11.71 4.39
C SER A 106 1.55 10.91 3.28
N ILE A 107 2.48 10.00 3.63
CA ILE A 107 3.14 9.12 2.65
C ILE A 107 2.14 8.17 2.01
N ALA A 108 1.24 7.58 2.79
CA ALA A 108 0.19 6.69 2.29
C ALA A 108 -0.80 7.43 1.37
N SER A 109 -1.19 8.65 1.75
CA SER A 109 -2.03 9.51 0.90
C SER A 109 -1.34 9.84 -0.41
N ALA A 110 -0.06 10.24 -0.35
CA ALA A 110 0.75 10.53 -1.53
C ALA A 110 0.93 9.32 -2.43
N TYR A 111 1.13 8.14 -1.85
CA TYR A 111 1.21 6.89 -2.60
C TYR A 111 -0.08 6.63 -3.37
N LEU A 112 -1.23 6.67 -2.69
CA LEU A 112 -2.52 6.46 -3.33
C LEU A 112 -2.81 7.51 -4.41
N ALA A 113 -2.35 8.75 -4.22
CA ALA A 113 -2.52 9.84 -5.19
C ALA A 113 -1.73 9.65 -6.49
N ILE A 114 -0.71 8.78 -6.52
CA ILE A 114 0.13 8.55 -7.72
C ILE A 114 0.15 7.09 -8.20
N ALA A 115 -0.52 6.19 -7.48
CA ALA A 115 -0.45 4.76 -7.77
C ALA A 115 -1.18 4.37 -9.07
N PHE A 116 -0.81 3.21 -9.59
CA PHE A 116 -1.46 2.58 -10.73
C PHE A 116 -2.44 1.52 -10.24
N TYR A 117 -3.73 1.71 -10.50
CA TYR A 117 -4.80 0.79 -10.11
C TYR A 117 -5.36 -0.02 -11.28
N GLY A 118 -5.02 0.34 -12.53
CA GLY A 118 -5.53 -0.33 -13.73
C GLY A 118 -5.43 0.54 -14.97
N THR A 119 -5.75 -0.02 -16.14
CA THR A 119 -5.54 0.61 -17.47
C THR A 119 -6.02 2.06 -17.54
N GLU A 120 -7.16 2.37 -16.92
CA GLU A 120 -7.78 3.71 -16.92
C GLU A 120 -7.78 4.36 -15.53
N PHE A 121 -7.21 3.68 -14.52
CA PHE A 121 -7.27 4.08 -13.12
C PHE A 121 -5.86 4.39 -12.63
N VAL A 122 -5.42 5.64 -12.81
CA VAL A 122 -4.10 6.11 -12.40
C VAL A 122 -4.21 7.36 -11.52
N GLY A 123 -3.43 7.36 -10.44
CA GLY A 123 -3.33 8.46 -9.49
C GLY A 123 -4.65 8.83 -8.84
N ILE A 124 -4.76 10.07 -8.37
CA ILE A 124 -5.93 10.57 -7.64
C ILE A 124 -7.21 10.57 -8.49
N ILE A 125 -7.10 10.84 -9.79
CA ILE A 125 -8.26 10.82 -10.71
C ILE A 125 -8.78 9.39 -10.85
N GLY A 126 -7.88 8.43 -11.07
CA GLY A 126 -8.22 7.01 -11.12
C GLY A 126 -8.81 6.51 -9.81
N LEU A 127 -8.21 6.89 -8.68
CA LEU A 127 -8.72 6.54 -7.35
C LEU A 127 -10.14 7.08 -7.16
N LYS A 128 -10.38 8.37 -7.44
CA LYS A 128 -11.74 8.95 -7.37
C LYS A 128 -12.71 8.21 -8.29
N ALA A 129 -12.31 7.87 -9.51
CA ALA A 129 -13.15 7.12 -10.45
C ALA A 129 -13.55 5.72 -9.91
N LEU A 130 -12.65 5.03 -9.19
CA LEU A 130 -12.96 3.76 -8.52
C LEU A 130 -14.06 3.88 -7.46
N PHE A 131 -14.23 5.06 -6.87
CA PHE A 131 -15.26 5.37 -5.87
C PHE A 131 -16.40 6.23 -6.43
N GLY A 132 -16.60 6.29 -7.75
CA GLY A 132 -17.71 7.04 -8.35
C GLY A 132 -17.53 8.57 -8.33
N GLY A 133 -16.28 9.03 -8.26
CA GLY A 133 -15.90 10.45 -8.37
C GLY A 133 -15.62 11.16 -7.05
N ASN A 134 -15.95 10.55 -5.91
CA ASN A 134 -15.75 11.14 -4.58
C ASN A 134 -15.22 10.10 -3.59
N LEU A 135 -14.33 10.51 -2.69
CA LEU A 135 -13.78 9.64 -1.64
C LEU A 135 -14.55 9.75 -0.31
N LYS A 136 -15.62 10.54 -0.24
CA LYS A 136 -16.50 10.63 0.95
C LYS A 136 -17.39 9.39 1.06
N ASN A 137 -17.72 9.01 2.30
CA ASN A 137 -18.64 7.91 2.63
C ASN A 137 -18.24 6.54 2.06
N VAL A 138 -16.93 6.32 1.91
CA VAL A 138 -16.39 5.04 1.46
C VAL A 138 -16.48 4.02 2.60
N SER A 139 -17.10 2.87 2.36
CA SER A 139 -17.12 1.78 3.33
C SER A 139 -15.75 1.11 3.40
N PHE A 140 -15.40 0.56 4.56
CA PHE A 140 -14.12 -0.14 4.75
C PHE A 140 -13.94 -1.30 3.77
N GLN A 141 -15.00 -2.07 3.51
CA GLN A 141 -14.95 -3.19 2.56
C GLN A 141 -14.70 -2.71 1.12
N GLN A 142 -15.34 -1.62 0.70
CA GLN A 142 -15.10 -1.02 -0.61
C GLN A 142 -13.67 -0.48 -0.72
N ALA A 143 -13.18 0.21 0.33
CA ALA A 143 -11.80 0.68 0.40
C ALA A 143 -10.80 -0.48 0.24
N LEU A 144 -11.04 -1.58 0.95
CA LEU A 144 -10.19 -2.76 0.91
C LEU A 144 -10.15 -3.39 -0.49
N GLN A 145 -11.30 -3.53 -1.13
CA GLN A 145 -11.39 -4.06 -2.49
C GLN A 145 -10.60 -3.21 -3.49
N MET A 146 -10.69 -1.87 -3.40
CA MET A 146 -9.97 -0.96 -4.31
C MET A 146 -8.46 -0.95 -4.03
N VAL A 147 -8.04 -1.02 -2.77
CA VAL A 147 -6.62 -1.14 -2.40
C VAL A 147 -5.99 -2.42 -2.98
N VAL A 148 -6.73 -3.53 -3.06
CA VAL A 148 -6.24 -4.78 -3.67
C VAL A 148 -5.85 -4.57 -5.14
N TYR A 149 -6.37 -3.55 -5.82
CA TYR A 149 -6.01 -3.24 -7.21
C TYR A 149 -4.56 -2.77 -7.36
N LEU A 150 -3.93 -2.25 -6.30
CA LEU A 150 -2.50 -1.93 -6.31
C LEU A 150 -1.63 -3.16 -6.62
N LYS A 151 -2.06 -4.33 -6.10
CA LYS A 151 -1.39 -5.61 -6.33
C LYS A 151 -1.88 -6.30 -7.60
N TYR A 152 -3.16 -6.15 -7.92
CA TYR A 152 -3.81 -6.77 -9.08
C TYR A 152 -4.53 -5.71 -9.91
N PRO A 153 -3.79 -4.89 -10.68
CA PRO A 153 -4.38 -3.79 -11.43
C PRO A 153 -5.55 -4.23 -12.30
N ARG A 154 -6.61 -3.43 -12.34
CA ARG A 154 -7.80 -3.69 -13.13
C ARG A 154 -7.46 -3.66 -14.62
N PRO A 155 -7.67 -4.76 -15.36
CA PRO A 155 -7.49 -4.75 -16.81
C PRO A 155 -8.60 -3.91 -17.46
N ARG A 156 -8.40 -3.51 -18.72
CA ARG A 156 -9.41 -2.79 -19.50
C ARG A 156 -10.76 -3.52 -19.50
N ASN A 157 -10.72 -4.83 -19.73
CA ASN A 157 -11.89 -5.71 -19.72
C ASN A 157 -11.72 -6.73 -18.56
N PRO A 158 -12.33 -6.50 -17.39
CA PRO A 158 -12.30 -7.44 -16.28
C PRO A 158 -12.90 -8.80 -16.65
N THR A 159 -12.15 -9.87 -16.38
CA THR A 159 -12.65 -11.24 -16.49
C THR A 159 -13.25 -11.70 -15.16
N GLU A 160 -14.02 -12.78 -15.20
CA GLU A 160 -14.49 -13.49 -14.00
C GLU A 160 -13.31 -13.93 -13.13
N GLU A 161 -12.28 -14.53 -13.74
CA GLU A 161 -11.06 -14.96 -13.03
C GLU A 161 -10.37 -13.80 -12.29
N TRP A 162 -10.30 -12.62 -12.92
CA TRP A 162 -9.74 -11.44 -12.27
C TRP A 162 -10.60 -11.02 -11.08
N SER A 163 -11.93 -11.00 -11.25
CA SER A 163 -12.88 -10.64 -10.20
C SER A 163 -12.78 -11.60 -9.01
N ASP A 164 -12.70 -12.91 -9.26
CA ASP A 164 -12.51 -13.93 -8.23
C ASP A 164 -11.19 -13.78 -7.49
N LYS A 165 -10.13 -13.38 -8.19
CA LYS A 165 -8.83 -13.11 -7.59
C LYS A 165 -8.89 -11.93 -6.62
N ILE A 166 -9.61 -10.87 -6.97
CA ILE A 166 -9.88 -9.73 -6.09
C ILE A 166 -10.69 -10.17 -4.87
N SER A 167 -11.82 -10.84 -5.10
CA SER A 167 -12.74 -11.29 -4.04
C SER A 167 -12.03 -12.20 -3.04
N ARG A 168 -11.30 -13.21 -3.52
CA ARG A 168 -10.51 -14.13 -2.70
C ARG A 168 -9.43 -13.40 -1.90
N ARG A 169 -8.72 -12.44 -2.52
CA ARG A 169 -7.68 -11.68 -1.79
C ARG A 169 -8.30 -10.82 -0.69
N THR A 170 -9.42 -10.16 -0.99
CA THR A 170 -10.17 -9.34 -0.04
C THR A 170 -10.67 -10.19 1.12
N GLY A 171 -11.29 -11.35 0.83
CA GLY A 171 -11.75 -12.31 1.83
C GLY A 171 -10.63 -12.80 2.75
N VAL A 172 -9.45 -13.15 2.20
CA VAL A 172 -8.29 -13.55 3.02
C VAL A 172 -7.85 -12.43 3.96
N ILE A 173 -7.94 -11.16 3.54
CA ILE A 173 -7.59 -10.03 4.41
C ILE A 173 -8.63 -9.86 5.51
N LEU A 174 -9.93 -9.92 5.18
CA LEU A 174 -11.03 -9.83 6.14
C LEU A 174 -10.98 -10.96 7.18
N SER A 175 -10.84 -12.22 6.77
CA SER A 175 -10.75 -13.35 7.71
C SER A 175 -9.57 -13.23 8.67
N ARG A 176 -8.46 -12.61 8.24
CA ARG A 176 -7.32 -12.34 9.13
C ARG A 176 -7.61 -11.22 10.15
N LEU A 177 -8.45 -10.25 9.79
CA LEU A 177 -8.92 -9.20 10.72
C LEU A 177 -9.80 -9.81 11.80
N GLU A 178 -10.78 -10.62 11.39
CA GLU A 178 -11.69 -11.31 12.30
C GLU A 178 -10.95 -12.24 13.26
N SER A 179 -9.91 -12.93 12.76
CA SER A 179 -9.09 -13.84 13.57
C SER A 179 -8.10 -13.13 14.51
N GLY A 180 -8.05 -11.80 14.51
CA GLY A 180 -7.12 -11.02 15.37
C GLY A 180 -5.65 -11.11 14.96
N CYS A 181 -5.35 -11.56 13.73
CA CYS A 181 -3.97 -11.74 13.24
C CYS A 181 -3.27 -10.42 12.83
N TYR A 182 -3.83 -9.26 13.18
CA TYR A 182 -3.27 -7.95 12.86
C TYR A 182 -2.90 -7.15 14.11
N TYR A 183 -1.74 -6.51 14.05
CA TYR A 183 -1.17 -5.71 15.14
C TYR A 183 -1.39 -4.20 14.98
N SER A 184 -1.94 -3.76 13.84
CA SER A 184 -2.37 -2.36 13.63
C SER A 184 -3.36 -1.97 14.71
N SER A 185 -3.29 -0.72 15.21
CA SER A 185 -4.30 -0.16 16.12
C SER A 185 -5.68 -0.56 15.61
N LYS A 186 -6.45 -1.27 16.46
CA LYS A 186 -7.71 -1.92 16.08
C LYS A 186 -8.53 -0.99 15.18
N PRO A 187 -9.08 -1.50 14.07
CA PRO A 187 -10.04 -0.72 13.32
C PRO A 187 -11.18 -0.32 14.24
N ASN A 188 -11.55 0.96 14.22
CA ASN A 188 -12.83 1.39 14.76
C ASN A 188 -13.90 0.84 13.80
N LEU A 189 -14.21 -0.44 13.96
CA LEU A 189 -15.42 -1.05 13.44
C LEU A 189 -16.58 -0.44 14.25
N SER A 190 -16.89 0.84 14.01
CA SER A 190 -18.17 1.38 14.41
C SER A 190 -19.21 0.58 13.65
N SER A 191 -19.94 -0.23 14.41
CA SER A 191 -21.13 -0.96 14.04
C SER A 191 -22.00 -0.17 13.07
N SER A 192 -21.89 -0.44 11.77
CA SER A 192 -23.00 -0.26 10.84
C SER A 192 -23.85 -1.53 10.93
N SER A 193 -24.44 -1.74 12.09
CA SER A 193 -25.70 -2.44 12.24
C SER A 193 -26.78 -1.41 11.91
N ASP A 194 -27.13 -1.24 10.65
CA ASP A 194 -28.34 -0.53 10.25
C ASP A 194 -28.83 -1.10 8.91
N LEU A 195 -29.82 -1.98 9.04
CA LEU A 195 -30.88 -2.41 8.12
C LEU A 195 -30.52 -3.12 6.80
#